data_AF-D0SGX1-F1
#
_entry.id   AF-D0SGX1-F1
#
_cell.length_a   1.000
_cell.length_b   1.000
_cell.length_c   1.000
_cell.angle_alpha   90.00
_cell.angle_beta   90.00
_cell.angle_gamma   90.00
#
_symmetry.space_group_name_H-M   'P 1'
#
loop_
_entity.id
_entity.type
_entity.pdbx_description
1 polymer ?
#
loop_
_entity_poly.entity_id
_entity_poly.type
_entity_poly.pdbx_seq_one_letter_code
_entity_poly.pdbx_strand_id
1 'polypeptide(L)'
;MKTVSSIANEKGGVTLLLFHCYFNSSESLTHFMHDLDHSLYSELPYLYSVCIADNSTNNKKITAAFSIKTTYHHDDPDFINVLTNVVSIDQDLLSHLNDKTTFLPARINVSGQPLTEKEHLQISVQQFMKHNVDGRA
;
A
#
# COMPACT_ATOMS: atom_id res chain seq x y z
N MET A 1 17.52 -10.00 -12.31
CA MET A 1 16.20 -10.33 -12.88
C MET A 1 15.25 -9.28 -12.32
N LYS A 2 14.70 -8.41 -13.17
CA LYS A 2 13.95 -7.20 -12.76
C LYS A 2 12.48 -7.57 -12.63
N THR A 3 11.92 -7.42 -11.43
CA THR A 3 10.50 -7.67 -11.21
C THR A 3 9.79 -6.32 -11.20
N VAL A 4 9.33 -5.87 -12.38
CA VAL A 4 8.34 -4.79 -12.46
C VAL A 4 6.99 -5.44 -12.18
N SER A 5 6.48 -5.28 -10.97
CA SER A 5 5.28 -5.94 -10.52
C SER A 5 4.04 -5.21 -11.03
N SER A 6 3.74 -5.40 -12.31
CA SER A 6 2.49 -4.93 -12.93
C SER A 6 1.49 -6.09 -12.97
N ILE A 7 0.27 -5.85 -12.46
CA ILE A 7 -0.82 -6.84 -12.47
C ILE A 7 -1.90 -6.31 -13.40
N ALA A 8 -2.23 -7.07 -14.45
CA ALA A 8 -3.36 -6.83 -15.33
C ALA A 8 -4.54 -7.73 -14.90
N ASN A 9 -5.68 -7.13 -14.51
CA ASN A 9 -6.94 -7.85 -14.25
C ASN A 9 -7.95 -7.59 -15.39
N GLU A 10 -9.03 -8.38 -15.46
CA GLU A 10 -9.97 -8.56 -16.61
C GLU A 10 -10.52 -7.29 -17.30
N LYS A 11 -10.37 -6.10 -16.72
CA LYS A 11 -10.62 -4.78 -17.35
C LYS A 11 -9.40 -4.14 -18.05
N GLY A 12 -8.24 -4.80 -18.07
CA GLY A 12 -6.98 -4.25 -18.57
C GLY A 12 -6.35 -3.17 -17.67
N GLY A 13 -6.84 -3.02 -16.43
CA GLY A 13 -6.33 -2.00 -15.51
C GLY A 13 -4.95 -2.36 -14.96
N VAL A 14 -4.09 -1.34 -14.85
CA VAL A 14 -2.70 -1.48 -14.41
C VAL A 14 -2.52 -0.89 -13.01
N THR A 15 -1.68 -1.55 -12.20
CA THR A 15 -1.25 -1.11 -10.87
C THR A 15 0.25 -1.29 -10.72
N LEU A 16 0.89 -0.29 -10.12
CA LEU A 16 2.30 -0.27 -9.75
C LEU A 16 2.43 -0.20 -8.24
N LEU A 17 3.21 -1.12 -7.66
CA LEU A 17 3.69 -1.03 -6.28
C LEU A 17 4.93 -0.14 -6.26
N LEU A 18 4.90 0.93 -5.46
CA LEU A 18 5.97 1.95 -5.43
C LEU A 18 6.84 1.83 -4.17
N PHE A 19 6.19 1.50 -3.06
CA PHE A 19 6.79 1.49 -1.73
C PHE A 19 6.01 0.53 -0.86
N HIS A 20 6.69 -0.12 0.07
CA HIS A 20 6.02 -0.78 1.18
C HIS A 20 6.84 -0.74 2.46
N CYS A 21 6.16 -0.91 3.58
CA CYS A 21 6.77 -1.01 4.89
C CYS A 21 5.96 -1.91 5.82
N TYR A 22 6.62 -2.40 6.86
CA TYR A 22 5.98 -3.09 7.97
C TYR A 22 6.42 -2.53 9.31
N PHE A 23 5.50 -2.56 10.27
CA PHE A 23 5.67 -1.97 11.60
C PHE A 23 6.10 -3.06 12.58
N ASN A 24 7.29 -2.93 13.13
CA ASN A 24 7.81 -3.85 14.13
C ASN A 24 7.21 -3.51 15.50
N SER A 25 7.21 -4.48 16.42
CA SER A 25 6.70 -4.29 17.79
C SER A 25 7.48 -3.30 18.65
N SER A 26 8.57 -2.72 18.13
CA SER A 26 9.55 -1.90 18.84
C SER A 26 9.62 -0.45 18.33
N GLU A 27 8.50 0.09 17.81
CA GLU A 27 8.42 1.44 17.21
C GLU A 27 9.35 1.67 16.00
N SER A 28 10.01 0.61 15.53
CA SER A 28 10.80 0.63 14.31
C SER A 28 9.95 0.22 13.12
N LEU A 29 10.27 0.74 11.94
CA LEU A 29 9.69 0.27 10.70
C LEU A 29 10.81 -0.13 9.73
N THR A 30 10.56 -1.22 9.01
CA THR A 30 11.36 -1.57 7.83
C THR A 30 10.58 -1.14 6.60
N HIS A 31 11.26 -0.57 5.62
CA HIS A 31 10.65 -0.09 4.39
C HIS A 31 11.51 -0.39 3.16
N PHE A 32 10.85 -0.44 2.01
CA PHE A 32 11.45 -0.76 0.73
C PHE A 32 10.83 0.11 -0.36
N MET A 33 11.71 0.67 -1.19
CA MET A 33 11.35 1.31 -2.45
C MET A 33 11.39 0.29 -3.57
N HIS A 34 10.42 0.35 -4.47
CA HIS A 34 10.38 -0.46 -5.68
C HIS A 34 10.86 0.34 -6.88
N ASP A 35 11.39 -0.37 -7.89
CA ASP A 35 11.80 0.23 -9.15
C ASP A 35 10.60 0.87 -9.85
N LEU A 36 10.81 2.09 -10.36
CA LEU A 36 9.76 2.89 -10.97
C LEU A 36 9.87 2.95 -12.50
N ASP A 37 8.82 2.50 -13.17
CA ASP A 37 8.60 2.86 -14.58
C ASP A 37 7.95 4.25 -14.66
N HIS A 38 8.74 5.26 -15.01
CA HIS A 38 8.29 6.66 -15.11
C HIS A 38 7.25 6.89 -16.21
N SER A 39 7.31 6.10 -17.29
CA SER A 39 6.36 6.23 -18.40
C SER A 39 4.98 5.77 -17.94
N LEU A 40 4.92 4.56 -17.40
CA LEU A 40 3.69 4.01 -16.85
C LEU A 40 3.17 4.82 -15.65
N TYR A 41 4.05 5.27 -14.74
CA TYR A 41 3.65 6.11 -13.61
C TYR A 41 2.90 7.36 -14.05
N SER A 42 3.28 7.97 -15.18
CA SER A 42 2.66 9.20 -15.68
C SER A 42 1.27 8.99 -16.25
N GLU A 43 0.94 7.76 -16.68
CA GLU A 43 -0.35 7.40 -17.25
C GLU A 43 -1.41 7.03 -16.19
N LEU A 44 -0.97 6.65 -14.99
CA LEU A 44 -1.86 6.19 -13.94
C LEU A 44 -2.49 7.37 -13.16
N PRO A 45 -3.83 7.48 -13.06
CA PRO A 45 -4.49 8.64 -12.49
C PRO A 45 -4.54 8.67 -10.96
N TYR A 46 -4.41 7.53 -10.28
CA TYR A 46 -4.66 7.45 -8.84
C TYR A 46 -3.46 6.92 -8.08
N LEU A 47 -3.07 7.65 -7.04
CA LEU A 47 -2.05 7.25 -6.07
C LEU A 47 -2.72 7.01 -4.72
N TYR A 48 -2.42 5.88 -4.09
CA TYR A 48 -2.91 5.52 -2.77
C TYR A 48 -1.77 5.12 -1.86
N SER A 49 -1.88 5.49 -0.58
CA SER A 49 -1.20 4.80 0.52
C SER A 49 -2.23 3.92 1.22
N VAL A 50 -1.91 2.66 1.44
CA VAL A 50 -2.85 1.65 1.94
C VAL A 50 -2.26 1.01 3.17
N CYS A 51 -2.93 1.14 4.31
CA CYS A 51 -2.59 0.37 5.50
C CYS A 51 -3.24 -1.01 5.47
N ILE A 52 -2.50 -2.00 5.95
CA ILE A 52 -2.98 -3.34 6.25
C ILE A 52 -3.30 -3.38 7.75
N ALA A 53 -4.57 -3.57 8.07
CA ALA A 53 -5.04 -3.70 9.43
C ALA A 53 -5.36 -5.17 9.75
N ASP A 54 -4.74 -5.69 10.80
CA ASP A 54 -5.07 -6.97 11.42
C ASP A 54 -6.13 -6.76 12.50
N ASN A 55 -7.29 -7.41 12.33
CA ASN A 55 -8.40 -7.39 13.28
C ASN A 55 -8.59 -8.76 13.95
N SER A 56 -7.52 -9.58 14.01
CA SER A 56 -7.54 -10.88 14.66
C SER A 56 -7.78 -10.83 16.16
N THR A 57 -7.34 -9.73 16.77
CA THR A 57 -7.54 -9.43 18.20
C THR A 57 -8.67 -8.41 18.39
N ASN A 58 -9.03 -8.13 19.65
CA ASN A 58 -10.05 -7.13 19.96
C ASN A 58 -9.66 -5.70 19.55
N ASN A 59 -8.38 -5.44 19.33
CA ASN A 59 -7.88 -4.14 18.90
C ASN A 59 -7.40 -4.22 17.45
N LYS A 60 -7.81 -3.24 16.64
CA LYS A 60 -7.29 -3.04 15.29
C LYS A 60 -5.81 -2.67 15.38
N LYS A 61 -4.95 -3.48 14.79
CA LYS A 61 -3.52 -3.24 14.70
C LYS A 61 -3.11 -2.99 13.26
N ILE A 62 -2.36 -1.93 13.00
CA ILE A 62 -1.74 -1.71 11.69
C ILE A 62 -0.43 -2.49 11.64
N THR A 63 -0.33 -3.43 10.71
CA THR A 63 0.83 -4.35 10.61
C THR A 63 1.78 -3.95 9.49
N ALA A 64 1.25 -3.39 8.40
CA ALA A 64 2.02 -2.93 7.26
C ALA A 64 1.32 -1.78 6.52
N ALA A 65 2.05 -1.12 5.63
CA ALA A 65 1.49 -0.18 4.67
C ALA A 65 2.22 -0.28 3.33
N PHE A 66 1.54 0.08 2.25
CA PHE A 66 2.13 0.10 0.92
C PHE A 66 1.54 1.24 0.08
N SER A 67 2.31 1.73 -0.88
CA SER A 67 1.87 2.76 -1.81
C SER A 67 1.73 2.19 -3.21
N ILE A 68 0.57 2.43 -3.82
CA ILE A 68 0.30 2.02 -5.20
C ILE A 68 -0.07 3.20 -6.08
N LYS A 69 0.31 3.13 -7.34
CA LYS A 69 -0.29 3.94 -8.38
C LYS A 69 -1.07 3.08 -9.35
N THR A 70 -2.27 3.48 -9.72
CA THR A 70 -3.21 2.59 -10.38
C THR A 70 -4.23 3.33 -11.24
N THR A 71 -4.82 2.59 -12.17
CA THR A 71 -6.00 2.99 -12.95
C THR A 71 -7.32 2.84 -12.18
N TYR A 72 -7.33 2.03 -11.12
CA TYR A 72 -8.56 1.74 -10.35
C TYR A 72 -8.88 2.86 -9.35
N HIS A 73 -10.11 3.36 -9.39
CA HIS A 73 -10.67 4.22 -8.36
C HIS A 73 -11.08 3.37 -7.14
N HIS A 74 -11.07 3.95 -5.93
CA HIS A 74 -11.44 3.21 -4.72
C HIS A 74 -12.93 2.81 -4.68
N ASP A 75 -13.76 3.42 -5.51
CA ASP A 75 -15.17 3.05 -5.70
C ASP A 75 -15.36 1.91 -6.71
N ASP A 76 -14.29 1.50 -7.43
CA ASP A 76 -14.38 0.39 -8.36
C ASP A 76 -14.58 -0.93 -7.59
N PRO A 77 -15.53 -1.79 -7.99
CA PRO A 77 -15.80 -3.07 -7.32
C PRO A 77 -14.57 -3.97 -7.19
N ASP A 78 -13.64 -3.86 -8.15
CA ASP A 78 -12.42 -4.68 -8.21
C ASP A 78 -11.26 -4.11 -7.37
N PHE A 79 -11.41 -2.92 -6.77
CA PHE A 79 -10.31 -2.24 -6.10
C PHE A 79 -9.68 -3.07 -4.99
N ILE A 80 -10.49 -3.71 -4.15
CA ILE A 80 -9.99 -4.59 -3.08
C ILE A 80 -9.24 -5.80 -3.65
N ASN A 81 -9.73 -6.41 -4.74
CA ASN A 81 -9.04 -7.52 -5.40
C ASN A 81 -7.68 -7.10 -5.92
N VAL A 82 -7.57 -5.87 -6.45
CA VAL A 82 -6.29 -5.28 -6.88
C VAL A 82 -5.33 -5.12 -5.71
N LEU A 83 -5.80 -4.62 -4.56
CA LEU A 83 -4.98 -4.50 -3.35
C LEU A 83 -4.47 -5.86 -2.87
N THR A 84 -5.36 -6.86 -2.82
CA THR A 84 -5.00 -8.24 -2.45
C THR A 84 -3.96 -8.82 -3.42
N ASN A 85 -4.13 -8.60 -4.73
CA ASN A 85 -3.18 -9.09 -5.72
C ASN A 85 -1.80 -8.44 -5.55
N VAL A 86 -1.75 -7.12 -5.30
CA VAL A 86 -0.49 -6.39 -5.02
C VAL A 86 0.20 -6.92 -3.78
N VAL A 87 -0.54 -7.26 -2.74
CA VAL A 87 0.05 -7.85 -1.54
C VAL A 87 0.52 -9.28 -1.79
N SER A 88 -0.20 -10.06 -2.61
CA SER A 88 0.13 -11.47 -2.86
C SER A 88 1.44 -11.71 -3.62
N ILE A 89 1.90 -10.72 -4.39
CA ILE A 89 3.13 -10.79 -5.19
C ILE A 89 4.39 -10.43 -4.38
N ASP A 90 4.23 -9.82 -3.20
CA ASP A 90 5.32 -9.37 -2.34
C ASP A 90 5.29 -10.20 -1.05
N GLN A 91 6.34 -11.02 -0.81
CA GLN A 91 6.33 -11.98 0.30
C GLN A 91 6.30 -11.30 1.67
N ASP A 92 6.93 -10.13 1.80
CA ASP A 92 6.95 -9.38 3.06
C ASP A 92 5.54 -8.87 3.37
N LEU A 93 4.83 -8.31 2.39
CA LEU A 93 3.44 -7.89 2.55
C LEU A 93 2.49 -9.07 2.74
N LEU A 94 2.67 -10.17 2.00
CA LEU A 94 1.81 -11.36 2.10
C LEU A 94 1.80 -11.94 3.52
N SER A 95 2.93 -11.87 4.23
CA SER A 95 3.04 -12.32 5.62
C SER A 95 2.13 -11.57 6.61
N HIS A 96 1.57 -10.43 6.20
CA HIS A 96 0.65 -9.61 6.99
C HIS A 96 -0.84 -9.81 6.65
N LEU A 97 -1.16 -10.71 5.71
CA LEU A 97 -2.54 -11.09 5.42
C LEU A 97 -3.01 -12.26 6.29
N ASN A 98 -4.23 -12.14 6.79
CA ASN A 98 -5.01 -13.21 7.41
C ASN A 98 -6.50 -13.05 7.06
N ASP A 99 -7.34 -13.97 7.57
CA ASP A 99 -8.78 -14.02 7.33
C ASP A 99 -9.56 -12.81 7.89
N LYS A 100 -8.95 -12.03 8.78
CA LYS A 100 -9.50 -10.84 9.43
C LYS A 100 -8.80 -9.56 9.02
N THR A 101 -7.98 -9.60 7.98
CA THR A 101 -7.30 -8.42 7.46
C THR A 101 -8.27 -7.50 6.73
N THR A 102 -8.10 -6.18 6.92
CA THR A 102 -8.81 -5.15 6.15
C THR A 102 -7.83 -4.13 5.58
N PHE A 103 -8.11 -3.62 4.38
CA PHE A 103 -7.34 -2.53 3.77
C PHE A 103 -7.94 -1.17 4.12
N LEU A 104 -7.07 -0.21 4.38
CA LEU A 104 -7.42 1.18 4.66
C LEU A 104 -6.73 2.10 3.64
N PRO A 105 -7.33 2.30 2.45
CA PRO A 105 -6.76 3.15 1.41
C PRO A 105 -6.95 4.63 1.71
N ALA A 106 -5.90 5.42 1.49
CA ALA A 106 -5.91 6.87 1.52
C ALA A 106 -5.41 7.40 0.17
N ARG A 107 -6.29 8.09 -0.56
CA ARG A 107 -5.94 8.72 -1.84
C ARG A 107 -4.99 9.89 -1.60
N ILE A 108 -3.87 9.89 -2.28
CA ILE A 108 -2.87 10.95 -2.22
C ILE A 108 -2.96 11.79 -3.48
N ASN A 109 -3.20 13.08 -3.30
CA ASN A 109 -3.18 14.03 -4.40
C ASN A 109 -1.74 14.49 -4.64
N VAL A 110 -1.10 13.99 -5.69
CA VAL A 110 0.23 14.42 -6.11
C VAL A 110 0.14 14.89 -7.56
N SER A 111 0.58 16.12 -7.80
CA SER A 111 0.73 16.66 -9.14
C SER A 111 2.20 16.60 -9.57
N GLY A 112 2.47 15.94 -10.69
CA GLY A 112 3.81 15.92 -11.30
C GLY A 112 4.67 14.73 -10.87
N GLN A 113 5.81 15.02 -10.23
CA GLN A 113 6.87 14.03 -9.99
C GLN A 113 6.43 12.91 -9.03
N PRO A 114 7.03 11.71 -9.14
CA PRO A 114 6.89 10.67 -8.13
C PRO A 114 7.31 11.16 -6.75
N LEU A 115 6.64 10.64 -5.72
CA LEU A 115 7.04 10.88 -4.35
C LEU A 115 8.43 10.28 -4.10
N THR A 116 9.20 10.96 -3.27
CA THR A 116 10.44 10.45 -2.71
C THR A 116 10.16 9.37 -1.67
N GLU A 117 11.15 8.54 -1.39
CA GLU A 117 11.10 7.55 -0.30
C GLU A 117 10.69 8.18 1.04
N LYS A 118 11.25 9.34 1.36
CA LYS A 118 10.92 10.08 2.58
C LYS A 118 9.45 10.47 2.65
N GLU A 119 8.86 10.91 1.53
CA GLU A 119 7.45 11.29 1.47
C GLU A 119 6.53 10.06 1.61
N HIS A 120 6.85 8.96 0.92
CA HIS A 120 6.15 7.68 1.10
C HIS A 120 6.16 7.21 2.56
N LEU A 121 7.33 7.30 3.18
CA LEU A 121 7.51 6.93 4.57
C LEU A 121 6.68 7.82 5.52
N GLN A 122 6.77 9.14 5.34
CA GLN A 122 6.00 10.11 6.14
C GLN A 122 4.50 9.88 6.03
N ILE A 123 3.99 9.66 4.82
CA ILE A 123 2.57 9.37 4.60
C ILE A 123 2.17 8.06 5.30
N SER A 124 2.99 7.01 5.17
CA SER A 124 2.70 5.71 5.77
C SER A 124 2.67 5.78 7.31
N VAL A 125 3.59 6.54 7.91
CA VAL A 125 3.59 6.81 9.36
C VAL A 125 2.36 7.63 9.78
N GLN A 126 1.97 8.64 8.99
CA GLN A 126 0.75 9.41 9.29
C GLN A 126 -0.51 8.54 9.23
N GLN A 127 -0.63 7.65 8.24
CA GLN A 127 -1.76 6.72 8.17
C GLN A 127 -1.73 5.69 9.31
N PHE A 128 -0.54 5.21 9.69
CA PHE A 128 -0.37 4.38 10.87
C PHE A 128 -0.89 5.08 12.13
N MET A 129 -0.41 6.28 12.44
CA MET A 129 -0.82 7.03 13.63
C MET A 129 -2.32 7.37 13.64
N LYS A 130 -2.92 7.57 12.47
CA LYS A 130 -4.36 7.84 12.34
C LYS A 130 -5.23 6.60 12.62
N HIS A 131 -4.76 5.42 12.23
CA HIS A 131 -5.58 4.20 12.20
C HIS A 131 -5.21 3.16 13.24
N ASN A 132 -3.98 3.18 13.74
CA ASN A 132 -3.54 2.27 14.79
C ASN A 132 -4.21 2.69 16.09
N VAL A 133 -5.08 1.83 16.60
CA VAL A 133 -5.76 2.03 17.88
C VAL A 133 -4.90 1.36 18.94
N ASP A 134 -3.70 1.89 19.15
CA ASP A 134 -2.99 1.68 20.40
C ASP A 134 -3.41 2.82 21.32
N GLY A 135 -4.05 2.48 22.43
CA GLY A 135 -4.47 3.43 23.45
C GLY A 135 -3.31 4.11 24.20
N ARG A 136 -2.16 4.36 23.57
CA ARG A 136 -1.00 5.10 24.11
C ARG A 136 -0.20 5.77 23.00
N ALA A 137 -0.09 7.09 23.11
CA ALA A 137 1.06 7.88 22.68
C ALA A 137 2.17 7.78 23.74
#